data_AF-A0A965UBL2-F1
#
_entry.id   AF-A0A965UBL2-F1
#
_cell.length_a   1.000
_cell.length_b   1.000
_cell.length_c   1.000
_cell.angle_alpha   90.00
_cell.angle_beta   90.00
_cell.angle_gamma   90.00
#
_symmetry.space_group_name_H-M   'P 1'
#
loop_
_entity.id
_entity.type
_entity.pdbx_description
1 polymer ?
#
loop_
_entity_poly.entity_id
_entity_poly.type
_entity_poly.pdbx_seq_one_letter_code
_entity_poly.pdbx_strand_id
1 'polypeptide(L)'
;MSDLTGSIIVILCVGIVVALVFLLAGKRKQGMERALEEYCRDNGYSYSSVKKPLSVIRRVESASITLISSMASQRLDANTGSDS
;
A
#
# COMPACT_ATOMS: atom_id res chain seq x y z
N MET A 1 -8.71 -31.49 -28.42
CA MET A 1 -9.82 -30.83 -27.69
C MET A 1 -9.63 -30.90 -26.17
N SER A 2 -9.17 -32.01 -25.58
CA SER A 2 -8.84 -32.13 -24.15
C SER A 2 -7.77 -31.15 -23.66
N ASP A 3 -6.77 -30.89 -24.49
CA ASP A 3 -5.62 -30.03 -24.16
C ASP A 3 -6.00 -28.54 -24.00
N LEU A 4 -6.93 -28.07 -24.84
CA LEU A 4 -7.45 -26.71 -24.78
C LEU A 4 -8.26 -26.49 -23.50
N THR A 5 -9.09 -27.46 -23.10
CA THR A 5 -9.88 -27.40 -21.87
C THR A 5 -9.00 -27.44 -20.63
N GLY A 6 -7.95 -28.28 -20.62
CA GLY A 6 -6.97 -28.33 -19.54
C GLY A 6 -6.23 -27.01 -19.36
N SER A 7 -5.82 -26.39 -20.47
CA SER A 7 -5.13 -25.10 -20.45
C SER A 7 -6.03 -23.96 -19.94
N ILE A 8 -7.31 -23.94 -20.30
CA ILE A 8 -8.29 -22.95 -19.80
C ILE A 8 -8.48 -23.08 -18.28
N ILE A 9 -8.56 -24.30 -17.75
CA ILE A 9 -8.71 -24.53 -16.30
C ILE A 9 -7.49 -24.02 -15.55
N VAL A 10 -6.29 -24.28 -16.05
CA VAL A 10 -5.05 -23.80 -15.43
C VAL A 10 -5.00 -22.27 -15.43
N ILE A 11 -5.38 -21.61 -16.53
CA ILE A 11 -5.43 -20.15 -16.62
C ILE A 11 -6.41 -19.57 -15.59
N LEU A 12 -7.60 -20.19 -15.44
CA LEU A 12 -8.60 -19.78 -14.45
C LEU A 12 -8.07 -19.93 -13.01
N CYS A 13 -7.44 -21.07 -12.70
CA CYS A 13 -6.86 -21.30 -11.38
C CYS A 13 -5.77 -20.27 -11.06
N VAL A 14 -4.86 -20.00 -11.99
CA VAL A 14 -3.81 -18.99 -11.81
C VAL A 14 -4.43 -17.60 -11.63
N GLY A 15 -5.44 -17.24 -12.41
CA GLY A 15 -6.16 -15.98 -12.27
C GLY A 15 -6.78 -15.79 -10.88
N ILE A 16 -7.39 -16.84 -10.33
CA ILE A 16 -7.99 -16.83 -8.98
C ILE A 16 -6.89 -16.65 -7.92
N VAL A 17 -5.78 -17.38 -8.03
CA VAL A 17 -4.66 -17.28 -7.08
C VAL A 17 -4.07 -15.86 -7.09
N VAL A 18 -3.85 -15.29 -8.27
CA VAL A 18 -3.35 -13.91 -8.41
C VAL A 18 -4.32 -12.91 -7.77
N ALA A 19 -5.62 -13.03 -8.05
CA ALA A 19 -6.64 -12.16 -7.45
C ALA A 19 -6.65 -12.25 -5.91
N LEU A 20 -6.53 -13.47 -5.35
CA LEU A 20 -6.46 -13.67 -3.90
C LEU A 20 -5.22 -13.01 -3.29
N VAL A 21 -4.06 -13.12 -3.93
CA VAL A 21 -2.82 -12.47 -3.48
C VAL A 21 -2.98 -10.95 -3.45
N PHE A 22 -3.55 -10.34 -4.51
CA PHE A 22 -3.81 -8.91 -4.55
C PHE A 22 -4.81 -8.45 -3.48
N LEU A 23 -5.88 -9.23 -3.24
CA LEU A 23 -6.84 -8.96 -2.17
C LEU A 23 -6.20 -9.03 -0.78
N LEU A 24 -5.39 -10.06 -0.51
CA LEU A 24 -4.68 -10.20 0.76
C LEU A 24 -3.69 -9.06 1.00
N ALA A 25 -2.94 -8.64 -0.03
CA ALA A 25 -2.03 -7.51 0.05
C ALA A 25 -2.77 -6.18 0.32
N GLY A 26 -3.93 -5.99 -0.31
CA GLY A 26 -4.81 -4.85 -0.05
C GLY A 26 -5.33 -4.82 1.39
N LYS A 27 -5.82 -5.95 1.90
CA LYS A 27 -6.33 -6.06 3.28
C LYS A 27 -5.24 -5.80 4.33
N ARG A 28 -4.01 -6.26 4.11
CA ARG A 28 -2.87 -5.99 5.01
C ARG A 28 -2.57 -4.50 5.12
N LYS A 29 -2.56 -3.77 4.00
CA LYS A 29 -2.36 -2.31 4.01
C LYS A 29 -3.45 -1.59 4.79
N GLN A 30 -4.71 -1.99 4.60
CA GLN A 30 -5.84 -1.44 5.34
C GLN A 30 -5.78 -1.75 6.84
N GLY A 31 -5.36 -2.97 7.22
CA GLY A 31 -5.20 -3.35 8.62
C GLY A 31 -4.14 -2.52 9.34
N MET A 32 -3.01 -2.24 8.67
CA MET A 32 -1.95 -1.42 9.26
C MET A 32 -2.36 0.04 9.45
N GLU A 33 -3.12 0.62 8.51
CA GLU A 33 -3.63 1.99 8.65
C GLU A 33 -4.67 2.10 9.77
N ARG A 34 -5.56 1.10 9.90
CA ARG A 34 -6.53 1.04 11.00
C ARG A 34 -5.86 0.89 12.37
N ALA A 35 -4.85 0.05 12.49
CA ALA A 35 -4.11 -0.11 13.74
C ALA A 35 -3.40 1.20 14.17
N LEU A 36 -2.89 1.97 13.20
CA LEU A 36 -2.27 3.26 13.48
C LEU A 36 -3.31 4.31 13.90
N GLU A 37 -4.48 4.32 13.25
CA GLU A 37 -5.60 5.19 13.61
C GLU A 37 -6.12 4.87 15.01
N GLU A 38 -6.31 3.60 15.35
CA GLU A 38 -6.70 3.15 16.68
C GLU A 38 -5.68 3.55 17.74
N TYR A 39 -4.38 3.33 17.47
CA TYR A 39 -3.33 3.75 18.38
C TYR A 39 -3.33 5.27 18.61
N CYS A 40 -3.53 6.07 17.56
CA CYS A 40 -3.61 7.53 17.70
C CYS A 40 -4.84 7.92 18.53
N ARG A 41 -6.00 7.33 18.25
CA ARG A 41 -7.24 7.59 18.99
C ARG A 41 -7.12 7.25 20.47
N ASP A 42 -6.54 6.10 20.81
CA ASP A 42 -6.39 5.64 22.19
C ASP A 42 -5.46 6.55 23.02
N ASN A 43 -4.51 7.22 22.35
CA ASN A 43 -3.61 8.17 22.99
C ASN A 43 -4.08 9.64 22.90
N GLY A 44 -5.29 9.89 22.39
CA GLY A 44 -5.85 11.24 22.27
C GLY A 44 -5.24 12.08 21.14
N TYR A 45 -4.62 11.43 20.16
CA TYR A 45 -4.05 12.07 18.97
C TYR A 45 -5.03 12.03 17.79
N SER A 46 -5.06 13.12 17.03
CA SER A 46 -5.81 13.20 15.78
C SER A 46 -4.95 12.73 14.62
N TYR A 47 -5.36 11.68 13.91
CA TYR A 47 -4.65 11.16 12.75
C TYR A 47 -5.38 11.53 11.45
N SER A 48 -4.63 12.01 10.46
CA SER A 48 -5.12 12.20 9.09
C SER A 48 -4.09 11.73 8.07
N SER A 49 -4.59 11.16 6.97
CA SER A 49 -3.77 10.69 5.86
C SER A 49 -4.31 11.28 4.56
N VAL A 50 -3.48 12.06 3.86
CA VAL A 50 -3.81 12.65 2.56
C VAL A 50 -2.95 11.97 1.51
N LYS A 51 -3.61 11.17 0.67
CA LYS A 51 -2.98 10.52 -0.48
C LYS A 51 -3.03 11.46 -1.67
N LYS A 52 -1.88 11.98 -2.08
CA LYS A 52 -1.69 12.73 -3.32
C LYS A 52 -1.17 11.79 -4.42
N PRO A 53 -1.28 12.16 -5.71
CA PRO A 53 -0.89 11.30 -6.83
C PRO A 53 0.56 10.78 -6.78
N LEU A 54 1.49 11.57 -6.22
CA LEU A 54 2.92 11.26 -6.13
C LEU A 54 3.45 11.30 -4.69
N SER A 55 2.58 11.44 -3.70
CA SER A 55 3.00 11.50 -2.30
C SER A 55 1.92 11.08 -1.33
N VAL A 56 2.35 10.53 -0.20
CA VAL A 56 1.47 10.25 0.93
C VAL A 56 1.90 11.16 2.07
N ILE A 57 0.97 11.99 2.54
CA ILE A 57 1.19 12.85 3.71
C ILE A 57 0.39 12.25 4.86
N ARG A 58 1.07 11.85 5.93
CA ARG A 58 0.45 11.43 7.18
C ARG A 58 0.68 12.50 8.22
N ARG A 59 -0.36 12.88 8.94
CA ARG A 59 -0.31 13.85 10.01
C ARG A 59 -0.89 13.25 11.29
N VAL A 60 -0.16 13.41 12.38
CA VAL A 60 -0.61 13.11 13.74
C VAL A 60 -0.55 14.42 14.53
N GLU A 61 -1.68 14.88 15.04
CA GLU A 61 -1.79 16.10 15.85
C GLU A 61 -2.10 15.73 17.30
N SER A 62 -1.45 16.41 18.24
CA SER A 62 -1.71 16.34 19.67
C SER A 62 -1.93 17.75 20.22
N ALA A 63 -2.25 17.88 21.51
CA ALA A 63 -2.46 19.18 22.15
C ALA A 63 -1.23 20.11 22.08
N SER A 64 -0.02 19.56 21.94
CA SER A 64 1.24 20.31 22.01
C SER A 64 2.18 20.10 20.82
N ILE A 65 2.00 19.02 20.06
CA ILE A 65 2.93 18.59 19.00
C ILE A 65 2.16 18.14 17.76
N THR A 66 2.64 18.55 16.59
CA THR A 66 2.17 18.05 15.30
C THR A 66 3.31 17.34 14.57
N LEU A 67 3.10 16.06 14.24
CA LEU A 67 4.01 15.25 13.45
C LEU A 67 3.48 15.14 12.02
N ILE A 68 4.28 15.57 11.06
CA ILE A 68 3.96 15.47 9.63
C ILE A 68 5.03 14.60 8.97
N SER A 69 4.61 13.48 8.39
CA SER A 69 5.46 12.64 7.55
C SER A 69 4.98 12.75 6.11
N SER A 70 5.85 13.24 5.23
CA SER A 70 5.62 13.25 3.79
C SER A 70 6.52 12.23 3.12
N MET A 71 5.93 11.22 2.50
CA MET A 71 6.65 10.28 1.64
C MET A 71 6.36 10.65 0.19
N ALA A 72 7.39 11.09 -0.54
CA ALA A 72 7.32 11.21 -2.00
C ALA A 72 7.56 9.81 -2.60
N SER A 73 6.78 9.43 -3.62
CA SER A 73 7.15 8.27 -4.43
C SER A 73 8.34 8.68 -5.28
N GLN A 74 9.56 8.42 -4.81
CA GLN A 74 10.72 8.50 -5.69
C GLN A 74 10.52 7.43 -6.77
N ARG A 75 10.34 7.89 -8.01
CA ARG A 75 10.59 7.05 -9.18
C ARG A 75 12.07 6.70 -9.05
N LEU A 76 12.38 5.42 -8.82
CA LEU A 76 13.74 4.93 -8.97
C LEU A 76 14.06 5.07 -10.46
N ASP A 77 14.53 6.24 -10.88
CA ASP A 77 15.14 6.37 -12.20
C ASP A 77 16.43 5.54 -12.12
N ALA A 78 16.38 4.35 -12.71
CA ALA A 78 17.50 3.43 -12.85
C ALA A 78 18.53 4.00 -13.84
N ASN A 79 19.10 5.16 -13.51
CA ASN A 79 20.14 5.81 -14.29
C ASN A 79 21.22 6.40 -13.37
N THR A 80 21.71 5.59 -12.43
CA THR A 80 23.04 5.81 -11.84
C THR A 80 24.08 5.12 -12.74
N GLY A 81 24.09 5.51 -14.01
CA GLY A 81 25.23 5.31 -14.90
C GLY A 81 26.28 6.32 -14.47
N SER A 82 27.26 5.85 -13.71
CA SER A 82 28.45 6.58 -13.34
C SER A 82 29.31 6.75 -14.59
N ASP A 83 29.12 7.84 -15.33
CA ASP A 83 30.13 8.29 -16.29
C ASP A 83 31.15 9.15 -15.52
N SER A 84 32.28 8.51 -15.23
CA SER A 84 33.55 9.09 -14.81
C SER A 84 34.35 9.60 -16.01
#